data_AF-A0AAN0JV98-F1
#
_entry.id   AF-A0AAN0JV98-F1
#
_cell.length_a   1.000
_cell.length_b   1.000
_cell.length_c   1.000
_cell.angle_alpha   90.00
_cell.angle_beta   90.00
_cell.angle_gamma   90.00
#
_symmetry.space_group_name_H-M   'P 1'
#
loop_
_entity.id
_entity.type
_entity.pdbx_description
1 polymer ?
#
loop_
_entity_poly.entity_id
_entity_poly.type
_entity_poly.pdbx_seq_one_letter_code
_entity_poly.pdbx_strand_id
1 'polypeptide(L)'
;MSDAGHETCDVPVATKKKGRQEQESTAIIILNKYFKLFLVELMKMFNSDRILLENKGSLIIRHLCVFVDAKAVYCTLAEILSTEEKLSFASLMVRELNTILFSSAELFDLRMQLQNMDGPDSWILFKSLYDCWCHNAIATVALCLLSQNYQHAANIVAKFGEIEITSEVLQETDRLVQLIESPIFTFLRLQLLSPNQYPNLVQTMYGLLMLLPQTNAFESLNGRLSSVPILTTLSENKKK
;
A
#
# COMPACT_ATOMS: atom_id res chain seq x y z
N MET A 1 -16.22 80.28 13.06
CA MET A 1 -16.10 79.36 11.91
C MET A 1 -14.77 78.66 12.11
N SER A 2 -14.72 77.64 12.97
CA SER A 2 -15.03 76.25 12.65
C SER A 2 -14.02 75.71 11.64
N ASP A 3 -13.01 74.96 12.08
CA ASP A 3 -12.94 73.56 11.66
C ASP A 3 -12.02 72.72 12.55
N ALA A 4 -12.48 71.52 12.85
CA ALA A 4 -11.78 70.49 13.59
C ALA A 4 -11.11 69.53 12.61
N GLY A 5 -9.88 69.10 12.89
CA GLY A 5 -9.10 68.23 12.00
C GLY A 5 -8.29 67.17 12.72
N HIS A 6 -8.96 66.03 12.98
CA HIS A 6 -8.48 64.65 13.08
C HIS A 6 -7.04 64.34 13.57
N GLU A 7 -6.97 63.83 14.80
CA GLU A 7 -6.00 62.81 15.20
C GLU A 7 -6.45 61.45 14.62
N THR A 8 -5.62 60.85 13.76
CA THR A 8 -5.77 59.46 13.32
C THR A 8 -5.04 58.54 14.30
N CYS A 9 -5.80 57.68 14.96
CA CYS A 9 -5.32 56.62 15.84
C CYS A 9 -4.90 55.42 14.98
N ASP A 10 -3.60 55.19 14.81
CA ASP A 10 -3.05 53.98 14.20
C ASP A 10 -3.20 52.79 15.17
N VAL A 11 -4.02 51.80 14.80
CA VAL A 11 -4.09 50.51 15.48
C VAL A 11 -3.34 49.46 14.65
N PRO A 12 -2.37 48.71 15.21
CA PRO A 12 -1.59 47.73 14.46
C PRO A 12 -2.40 46.44 14.22
N VAL A 13 -2.76 46.19 12.96
CA VAL A 13 -3.49 44.99 12.51
C VAL A 13 -2.58 43.75 12.31
N ALA A 14 -1.25 43.91 12.40
CA ALA A 14 -0.28 42.89 11.97
C ALA A 14 0.03 41.77 13.00
N THR A 15 -0.26 41.94 14.29
CA THR A 15 0.15 40.98 15.35
C THR A 15 -0.81 39.80 15.56
N LYS A 16 -2.07 39.87 15.12
CA LYS A 16 -3.06 38.79 15.32
C LYS A 16 -2.95 37.61 14.35
N LYS A 17 -2.36 37.78 13.16
CA LYS A 17 -2.25 36.70 12.15
C LYS A 17 -1.14 35.70 12.48
N LYS A 18 -0.04 36.15 13.09
CA LYS A 18 1.15 35.31 13.38
C LYS A 18 0.92 34.32 14.53
N GLY A 19 0.27 34.76 15.61
CA GLY A 19 -0.08 33.88 16.74
C GLY A 19 -1.16 32.83 16.42
N ARG A 20 -2.04 33.10 15.44
CA ARG A 20 -3.10 32.15 15.02
C ARG A 20 -2.54 30.97 14.21
N GLN A 21 -1.59 31.22 13.30
CA GLN A 21 -0.92 30.16 12.51
C GLN A 21 -0.01 29.28 13.37
N GLU A 22 0.69 29.83 14.36
CA GLU A 22 1.53 29.05 15.29
C GLU A 22 0.69 28.19 16.25
N GLN A 23 -0.45 28.71 16.74
CA GLN A 23 -1.39 27.97 17.59
C GLN A 23 -2.09 26.83 16.83
N GLU A 24 -2.49 27.08 15.58
CA GLU A 24 -3.12 26.08 14.70
C GLU A 24 -2.12 24.97 14.31
N SER A 25 -0.86 25.33 14.01
CA SER A 25 0.22 24.36 13.79
C SER A 25 0.52 23.51 15.02
N THR A 26 0.51 24.11 16.22
CA THR A 26 0.72 23.38 17.48
C THR A 26 -0.43 22.42 17.78
N ALA A 27 -1.68 22.83 17.54
CA ALA A 27 -2.84 21.96 17.72
C ALA A 27 -2.82 20.75 16.77
N ILE A 28 -2.42 20.95 15.52
CA ILE A 28 -2.27 19.86 14.53
C ILE A 28 -1.21 18.86 14.99
N ILE A 29 -0.05 19.32 15.48
CA ILE A 29 1.00 18.45 16.01
C ILE A 29 0.50 17.61 17.19
N ILE A 30 -0.26 18.24 18.10
CA ILE A 30 -0.84 17.56 19.27
C ILE A 30 -1.86 16.49 18.84
N LEU A 31 -2.74 16.83 17.88
CA LEU A 31 -3.74 15.88 17.37
C LEU A 31 -3.07 14.68 16.70
N ASN A 32 -2.03 14.91 15.89
CA ASN A 32 -1.24 13.84 15.26
C ASN A 32 -0.59 12.93 16.31
N LYS A 33 -0.11 13.50 17.43
CA LYS A 33 0.45 12.71 18.54
C LYS A 33 -0.60 11.82 19.19
N TYR A 34 -1.79 12.34 19.48
CA TYR A 34 -2.87 11.54 20.08
C TYR A 34 -3.38 10.45 19.12
N PHE A 35 -3.49 10.77 17.83
CA PHE A 35 -3.84 9.80 16.81
C PHE A 35 -2.84 8.64 16.75
N LYS A 36 -1.53 8.94 16.73
CA LYS A 36 -0.49 7.91 16.76
C LYS A 36 -0.56 7.07 18.05
N LEU A 37 -0.74 7.69 19.21
CA LEU A 37 -0.90 6.97 20.48
C LEU A 37 -2.10 6.03 20.47
N PHE A 38 -3.23 6.47 19.93
CA PHE A 38 -4.42 5.63 19.75
C PHE A 38 -4.11 4.41 18.86
N LEU A 39 -3.43 4.61 17.73
CA LEU A 39 -3.07 3.50 16.84
C LEU A 39 -2.07 2.53 17.50
N VAL A 40 -1.14 3.02 18.32
CA VAL A 40 -0.23 2.15 19.09
C VAL A 40 -1.01 1.27 20.06
N GLU A 41 -1.96 1.84 20.81
CA GLU A 41 -2.79 1.05 21.74
C GLU A 41 -3.73 0.09 20.98
N LEU A 42 -4.23 0.48 19.81
CA LEU A 42 -5.01 -0.39 18.93
C LEU A 42 -4.18 -1.59 18.46
N MET A 43 -2.93 -1.39 18.03
CA MET A 43 -2.03 -2.48 17.62
C MET A 43 -1.73 -3.42 18.79
N LYS A 44 -1.48 -2.89 20.00
CA LYS A 44 -1.30 -3.72 21.20
C LYS A 44 -2.54 -4.58 21.48
N MET A 45 -3.72 -3.98 21.38
CA MET A 45 -4.99 -4.68 21.58
C MET A 45 -5.17 -5.81 20.55
N PHE A 46 -4.87 -5.58 19.26
CA PHE A 46 -4.91 -6.63 18.25
C PHE A 46 -3.87 -7.74 18.47
N ASN A 47 -2.70 -7.42 19.00
CA ASN A 47 -1.68 -8.43 19.33
C ASN A 47 -2.12 -9.30 20.52
N SER A 48 -2.77 -8.69 21.52
CA SER A 48 -3.28 -9.39 22.70
C SER A 48 -4.56 -10.18 22.45
N ASP A 49 -5.46 -9.68 21.60
CA ASP A 49 -6.74 -10.29 21.26
C ASP A 49 -6.87 -10.52 19.75
N ARG A 50 -6.47 -11.73 19.32
CA ARG A 50 -6.54 -12.14 17.91
C ARG A 50 -7.98 -12.29 17.41
N ILE A 51 -8.90 -12.67 18.29
CA ILE A 51 -10.32 -12.84 17.93
C ILE A 51 -10.93 -11.49 17.58
N LEU A 52 -10.53 -10.42 18.30
CA LEU A 52 -10.91 -9.07 17.96
C LEU A 52 -10.36 -8.64 16.59
N LEU A 53 -9.09 -8.92 16.30
CA LEU A 53 -8.49 -8.61 15.01
C LEU A 53 -9.24 -9.33 13.88
N GLU A 54 -9.46 -10.64 14.00
CA GLU A 54 -10.14 -11.47 13.00
C GLU A 54 -11.58 -11.02 12.74
N ASN A 55 -12.34 -10.68 13.80
CA ASN A 55 -13.77 -10.38 13.66
C ASN A 55 -14.08 -8.90 13.42
N LYS A 56 -13.26 -7.98 13.94
CA LYS A 56 -13.55 -6.54 13.96
C LYS A 56 -12.43 -5.69 13.39
N GLY A 57 -11.21 -6.23 13.24
CA GLY A 57 -10.03 -5.48 12.81
C GLY A 57 -10.24 -4.79 11.47
N SER A 58 -10.70 -5.53 10.46
CA SER A 58 -11.01 -4.96 9.13
C SER A 58 -11.98 -3.78 9.24
N LEU A 59 -13.10 -3.93 9.96
CA LEU A 59 -14.08 -2.87 10.14
C LEU A 59 -13.49 -1.64 10.84
N ILE A 60 -12.73 -1.84 11.92
CA ILE A 60 -12.10 -0.73 12.68
C ILE A 60 -11.16 0.07 11.79
N ILE A 61 -10.24 -0.59 11.08
CA ILE A 61 -9.27 0.06 10.20
C ILE A 61 -9.97 0.83 9.06
N ARG A 62 -10.98 0.21 8.46
CA ARG A 62 -11.81 0.82 7.41
C ARG A 62 -12.51 2.09 7.88
N HIS A 63 -13.13 2.06 9.07
CA HIS A 63 -13.74 3.25 9.66
C HIS A 63 -12.70 4.35 9.94
N LEU A 64 -11.51 4.00 10.44
CA LEU A 64 -10.45 4.99 10.64
C LEU A 64 -10.03 5.67 9.33
N CYS A 65 -9.95 4.91 8.23
CA CYS A 65 -9.65 5.47 6.91
C CYS A 65 -10.73 6.46 6.44
N VAL A 66 -12.00 6.19 6.75
CA VAL A 66 -13.14 7.07 6.41
C VAL A 66 -13.16 8.34 7.28
N PHE A 67 -12.88 8.23 8.58
CA PHE A 67 -13.04 9.35 9.52
C PHE A 67 -11.83 10.27 9.61
N VAL A 68 -10.63 9.80 9.30
CA VAL A 68 -9.39 10.58 9.41
C VAL A 68 -8.89 10.92 8.01
N ASP A 69 -8.21 9.96 7.39
CA ASP A 69 -7.71 9.96 6.03
C ASP A 69 -6.99 8.62 5.83
N ALA A 70 -7.23 7.96 4.69
CA ALA A 70 -6.66 6.64 4.44
C ALA A 70 -5.12 6.66 4.39
N LYS A 71 -4.53 7.70 3.79
CA LYS A 71 -3.07 7.86 3.67
C LYS A 71 -2.45 8.06 5.05
N ALA A 72 -3.00 8.95 5.87
CA ALA A 72 -2.52 9.18 7.23
C ALA A 72 -2.59 7.92 8.10
N VAL A 73 -3.70 7.17 8.03
CA VAL A 73 -3.87 5.90 8.75
C VAL A 73 -2.81 4.88 8.31
N TYR A 74 -2.70 4.62 7.01
CA TYR A 74 -1.77 3.62 6.49
C TYR A 74 -0.30 3.98 6.76
N CYS A 75 0.11 5.23 6.56
CA CYS A 75 1.47 5.67 6.85
C CYS A 75 1.80 5.56 8.35
N THR A 76 0.87 5.93 9.23
CA THR A 76 1.11 5.86 10.69
C THR A 76 1.16 4.40 11.17
N LEU A 77 0.28 3.54 10.64
CA LEU A 77 0.32 2.11 10.94
C LEU A 77 1.61 1.46 10.44
N ALA A 78 2.05 1.80 9.23
CA ALA A 78 3.31 1.32 8.69
C ALA A 78 4.49 1.76 9.57
N GLU A 79 4.53 3.02 10.02
CA GLU A 79 5.55 3.51 10.94
C GLU A 79 5.57 2.72 12.26
N ILE A 80 4.40 2.45 12.84
CA ILE A 80 4.28 1.67 14.09
C ILE A 80 4.78 0.23 13.87
N LEU A 81 4.28 -0.44 12.82
CA LEU A 81 4.59 -1.83 12.53
C LEU A 81 6.05 -2.05 12.10
N SER A 82 6.70 -1.06 11.47
CA SER A 82 8.14 -1.11 11.20
C SER A 82 9.00 -1.15 12.46
N THR A 83 8.47 -0.73 13.62
CA THR A 83 9.14 -0.79 14.92
C THR A 83 8.68 -1.97 15.78
N GLU A 84 7.81 -2.83 15.26
CA GLU A 84 7.27 -3.98 16.00
C GLU A 84 8.33 -5.08 16.16
N GLU A 85 8.60 -5.48 17.40
CA GLU A 85 9.59 -6.52 17.71
C GLU A 85 9.07 -7.92 17.37
N LYS A 86 7.76 -8.15 17.51
CA LYS A 86 7.15 -9.44 17.23
C LYS A 86 6.82 -9.58 15.74
N LEU A 87 7.80 -10.05 14.96
CA LEU A 87 7.70 -10.19 13.51
C LEU A 87 6.48 -11.00 13.03
N SER A 88 6.05 -12.01 13.79
CA SER A 88 4.84 -12.79 13.45
C SER A 88 3.55 -11.96 13.54
N PHE A 89 3.50 -10.99 14.46
CA PHE A 89 2.39 -10.04 14.53
C PHE A 89 2.49 -8.97 13.45
N ALA A 90 3.69 -8.44 13.19
CA ALA A 90 3.90 -7.48 12.10
C ALA A 90 3.47 -8.08 10.74
N SER A 91 3.88 -9.32 10.45
CA SER A 91 3.52 -10.03 9.22
C SER A 91 2.00 -10.27 9.10
N LEU A 92 1.35 -10.66 10.22
CA LEU A 92 -0.10 -10.81 10.30
C LEU A 92 -0.82 -9.49 10.00
N MET A 93 -0.41 -8.40 10.64
CA MET A 93 -1.02 -7.09 10.43
C MET A 93 -0.83 -6.58 9.00
N VAL A 94 0.36 -6.75 8.42
CA VAL A 94 0.62 -6.40 7.01
C VAL A 94 -0.30 -7.18 6.08
N ARG A 95 -0.52 -8.48 6.34
CA ARG A 95 -1.49 -9.26 5.57
C ARG A 95 -2.91 -8.70 5.68
N GLU A 96 -3.37 -8.35 6.87
CA GLU A 96 -4.70 -7.77 7.06
C GLU A 96 -4.82 -6.41 6.35
N LEU A 97 -3.82 -5.54 6.50
CA LEU A 97 -3.78 -4.23 5.83
C LEU A 97 -3.74 -4.37 4.31
N ASN A 98 -3.01 -5.35 3.78
CA ASN A 98 -2.97 -5.67 2.37
C ASN A 98 -4.36 -6.11 1.88
N THR A 99 -5.02 -7.00 2.61
CA THR A 99 -6.38 -7.46 2.28
C THR A 99 -7.37 -6.30 2.26
N ILE A 100 -7.32 -5.41 3.26
CA ILE A 100 -8.17 -4.20 3.33
C ILE A 100 -7.87 -3.27 2.15
N LEU A 101 -6.59 -3.03 1.85
CA LEU A 101 -6.13 -2.16 0.76
C LEU A 101 -6.68 -2.63 -0.58
N PHE A 102 -6.75 -3.95 -0.81
CA PHE A 102 -7.24 -4.55 -2.06
C PHE A 102 -8.69 -5.03 -2.03
N SER A 103 -9.50 -4.65 -1.03
CA SER A 103 -10.92 -5.03 -0.99
C SER A 103 -11.87 -3.90 -0.64
N SER A 104 -11.38 -2.85 0.02
CA SER A 104 -12.22 -1.80 0.58
C SER A 104 -12.42 -0.64 -0.39
N ALA A 105 -13.65 -0.16 -0.54
CA ALA A 105 -13.99 0.89 -1.50
C ALA A 105 -13.37 2.24 -1.11
N GLU A 106 -13.36 2.56 0.18
CA GLU A 106 -12.79 3.79 0.75
C GLU A 106 -11.27 3.92 0.56
N LEU A 107 -10.59 2.84 0.13
CA LEU A 107 -9.15 2.84 -0.19
C LEU A 107 -8.88 3.12 -1.69
N PHE A 108 -9.91 3.46 -2.47
CA PHE A 108 -9.78 3.69 -3.92
C PHE A 108 -8.75 4.77 -4.26
N ASP A 109 -8.83 5.94 -3.65
CA ASP A 109 -7.92 7.05 -3.94
C ASP A 109 -6.48 6.71 -3.54
N LEU A 110 -6.29 5.99 -2.42
CA LEU A 110 -4.98 5.52 -1.98
C LEU A 110 -4.38 4.53 -2.99
N ARG A 111 -5.18 3.59 -3.51
CA ARG A 111 -4.75 2.67 -4.57
C ARG A 111 -4.37 3.42 -5.84
N MET A 112 -5.17 4.41 -6.25
CA MET A 112 -4.86 5.21 -7.44
C MET A 112 -3.57 5.99 -7.27
N GLN A 113 -3.32 6.56 -6.08
CA GLN A 113 -2.07 7.25 -5.77
C GLN A 113 -0.87 6.30 -5.80
N LEU A 114 -1.01 5.08 -5.27
CA LEU A 114 0.04 4.05 -5.32
C LEU A 114 0.30 3.56 -6.76
N GLN A 115 -0.74 3.48 -7.59
CA GLN A 115 -0.64 3.05 -8.99
C GLN A 115 0.02 4.12 -9.87
N ASN A 116 -0.30 5.39 -9.65
CA ASN A 116 0.19 6.53 -10.42
C ASN A 116 1.33 7.24 -9.66
N MET A 117 2.56 6.76 -9.89
CA MET A 117 3.78 7.24 -9.25
C MET A 117 4.32 8.54 -9.90
N ASP A 118 3.43 9.46 -10.27
CA ASP A 118 3.76 10.66 -11.08
C ASP A 118 4.36 11.81 -10.24
N GLY A 119 4.24 11.75 -8.90
CA GLY A 119 4.64 12.83 -8.00
C GLY A 119 5.41 12.38 -6.76
N PRO A 120 6.10 13.31 -6.08
CA PRO A 120 6.87 13.02 -4.87
C PRO A 120 6.00 12.44 -3.76
N ASP A 121 4.75 12.87 -3.65
CA ASP A 121 3.81 12.39 -2.62
C ASP A 121 3.43 10.92 -2.78
N SER A 122 3.32 10.41 -4.01
CA SER A 122 3.06 9.00 -4.29
C SER A 122 4.27 8.14 -3.92
N TRP A 123 5.48 8.64 -4.18
CA TRP A 123 6.70 7.98 -3.71
C TRP A 123 6.79 8.01 -2.18
N ILE A 124 6.58 9.15 -1.53
CA ILE A 124 6.58 9.19 -0.06
C ILE A 124 5.61 8.14 0.51
N LEU A 125 4.40 8.05 -0.04
CA LEU A 125 3.43 7.02 0.34
C LEU A 125 3.98 5.60 0.12
N PHE A 126 4.41 5.25 -1.10
CA PHE A 126 4.94 3.91 -1.39
C PHE A 126 6.10 3.56 -0.47
N LYS A 127 7.05 4.48 -0.24
CA LYS A 127 8.19 4.26 0.65
C LYS A 127 7.74 4.03 2.09
N SER A 128 6.81 4.84 2.59
CA SER A 128 6.26 4.69 3.94
C SER A 128 5.63 3.32 4.15
N LEU A 129 4.98 2.75 3.13
CA LEU A 129 4.40 1.40 3.23
C LEU A 129 5.44 0.30 3.01
N TYR A 130 6.35 0.49 2.06
CA TYR A 130 7.23 -0.56 1.56
C TYR A 130 8.05 -1.23 2.69
N ASP A 131 8.67 -0.43 3.57
CA ASP A 131 9.52 -0.95 4.65
C ASP A 131 8.72 -1.87 5.61
N CYS A 132 7.50 -1.47 5.96
CA CYS A 132 6.59 -2.30 6.76
C CYS A 132 6.09 -3.51 5.96
N TRP A 133 5.77 -3.35 4.67
CA TRP A 133 5.24 -4.42 3.84
C TRP A 133 6.22 -5.59 3.71
N CYS A 134 7.53 -5.32 3.84
CA CYS A 134 8.59 -6.34 3.82
C CYS A 134 8.44 -7.40 4.92
N HIS A 135 7.66 -7.16 5.98
CA HIS A 135 7.32 -8.21 6.96
C HIS A 135 6.46 -9.34 6.35
N ASN A 136 5.88 -9.14 5.17
CA ASN A 136 5.20 -10.16 4.38
C ASN A 136 5.58 -10.06 2.90
N ALA A 137 6.36 -11.05 2.43
CA ALA A 137 6.92 -11.01 1.08
C ALA A 137 5.85 -11.01 -0.03
N ILE A 138 4.74 -11.74 0.15
CA ILE A 138 3.65 -11.76 -0.85
C ILE A 138 2.88 -10.44 -0.87
N ALA A 139 2.63 -9.83 0.29
CA ALA A 139 2.07 -8.48 0.35
C ALA A 139 3.01 -7.45 -0.32
N THR A 140 4.33 -7.59 -0.14
CA THR A 140 5.33 -6.75 -0.82
C THR A 140 5.24 -6.89 -2.34
N VAL A 141 5.14 -8.13 -2.85
CA VAL A 141 4.92 -8.38 -4.28
C VAL A 141 3.61 -7.72 -4.74
N ALA A 142 2.51 -7.85 -3.99
CA ALA A 142 1.23 -7.23 -4.31
C ALA A 142 1.34 -5.69 -4.40
N LEU A 143 2.04 -5.05 -3.47
CA LEU A 143 2.30 -3.61 -3.46
C LEU A 143 3.15 -3.18 -4.66
N CYS A 144 4.17 -3.97 -5.03
CA CYS A 144 5.00 -3.71 -6.21
C CYS A 144 4.19 -3.85 -7.51
N LEU A 145 3.29 -4.83 -7.59
CA LEU A 145 2.40 -5.01 -8.72
C LEU A 145 1.40 -3.85 -8.86
N LEU A 146 0.84 -3.37 -7.74
CA LEU A 146 -0.07 -2.22 -7.72
C LEU A 146 0.62 -0.95 -8.21
N SER A 147 1.83 -0.71 -7.72
CA SER A 147 2.65 0.47 -8.07
C SER A 147 3.43 0.33 -9.37
N GLN A 148 3.20 -0.73 -10.14
CA GLN A 148 3.85 -1.00 -11.43
C GLN A 148 5.39 -1.14 -11.35
N ASN A 149 5.93 -1.41 -10.15
CA ASN A 149 7.34 -1.70 -9.91
C ASN A 149 7.68 -3.16 -10.27
N TYR A 150 7.43 -3.56 -11.51
CA TYR A 150 7.52 -4.96 -11.96
C TYR A 150 8.93 -5.54 -11.88
N GLN A 151 9.96 -4.73 -12.13
CA GLN A 151 11.35 -5.19 -11.99
C GLN A 151 11.62 -5.65 -10.55
N HIS A 152 11.15 -4.89 -9.58
CA HIS A 152 11.36 -5.21 -8.17
C HIS A 152 10.51 -6.41 -7.75
N ALA A 153 9.26 -6.49 -8.21
CA ALA A 153 8.42 -7.67 -8.02
C ALA A 153 9.09 -8.95 -8.55
N ALA A 154 9.65 -8.91 -9.77
CA ALA A 154 10.36 -10.04 -10.36
C ALA A 154 11.59 -10.45 -9.54
N ASN A 155 12.35 -9.49 -9.03
CA ASN A 155 13.52 -9.74 -8.18
C ASN A 155 13.12 -10.43 -6.87
N ILE A 156 12.05 -9.96 -6.21
CA ILE A 156 11.53 -10.59 -4.99
C ILE A 156 11.04 -12.01 -5.29
N VAL A 157 10.29 -12.20 -6.37
CA VAL A 157 9.78 -13.52 -6.77
C VAL A 157 10.93 -14.51 -7.03
N ALA A 158 11.98 -14.08 -7.72
CA ALA A 158 13.16 -14.92 -7.97
C ALA A 158 13.85 -15.37 -6.67
N LYS A 159 13.82 -14.54 -5.61
CA LYS A 159 14.43 -14.87 -4.31
C LYS A 159 13.69 -15.95 -3.53
N PHE A 160 12.43 -16.25 -3.85
CA PHE A 160 11.73 -17.38 -3.23
C PHE A 160 12.41 -18.72 -3.52
N GLY A 161 13.12 -18.86 -4.66
CA GLY A 161 13.87 -20.08 -4.96
C GLY A 161 15.11 -20.31 -4.06
N GLU A 162 15.52 -19.31 -3.28
CA GLU A 162 16.66 -19.37 -2.36
C GLU A 162 16.23 -19.60 -0.90
N ILE A 163 14.92 -19.65 -0.61
CA ILE A 163 14.38 -19.79 0.75
C ILE A 163 13.41 -20.97 0.84
N GLU A 164 13.17 -21.44 2.06
CA GLU A 164 12.17 -22.48 2.32
C GLU A 164 10.76 -21.93 2.09
N ILE A 165 10.00 -22.61 1.23
CA ILE A 165 8.61 -22.24 0.94
C ILE A 165 7.68 -22.89 1.96
N THR A 166 7.05 -22.06 2.80
CA THR A 166 6.09 -22.52 3.79
C THR A 166 4.67 -22.61 3.21
N SER A 167 3.82 -23.41 3.85
CA SER A 167 2.38 -23.48 3.51
C SER A 167 1.69 -22.11 3.56
N GLU A 168 2.10 -21.24 4.49
CA GLU A 168 1.58 -19.88 4.59
C GLU A 168 1.91 -19.05 3.34
N VAL A 169 3.15 -19.11 2.84
CA VAL A 169 3.54 -18.43 1.60
C VAL A 169 2.70 -18.92 0.41
N LEU A 170 2.45 -20.23 0.30
CA LEU A 170 1.63 -20.79 -0.77
C LEU A 170 0.18 -20.29 -0.70
N GLN A 171 -0.42 -20.29 0.48
CA GLN A 171 -1.79 -19.79 0.67
C GLN A 171 -1.91 -18.29 0.36
N GLU A 172 -0.94 -17.49 0.76
CA GLU A 172 -0.92 -16.06 0.40
C GLU A 172 -0.68 -15.87 -1.11
N THR A 173 0.12 -16.73 -1.75
CA THR A 173 0.33 -16.70 -3.20
C THR A 173 -0.97 -17.02 -3.95
N ASP A 174 -1.72 -18.03 -3.51
CA ASP A 174 -3.06 -18.34 -4.04
C ASP A 174 -3.99 -17.11 -3.95
N ARG A 175 -3.99 -16.43 -2.79
CA ARG A 175 -4.78 -15.20 -2.56
C ARG A 175 -4.33 -14.07 -3.48
N LEU A 176 -3.03 -13.88 -3.67
CA LEU A 176 -2.49 -12.87 -4.59
C LEU A 176 -2.97 -13.13 -6.03
N VAL A 177 -2.99 -14.38 -6.49
CA VAL A 177 -3.52 -14.70 -7.82
C VAL A 177 -5.01 -14.40 -7.93
N GLN A 178 -5.80 -14.73 -6.91
CA GLN A 178 -7.21 -14.35 -6.87
C GLN A 178 -7.39 -12.82 -6.94
N LEU A 179 -6.52 -12.07 -6.26
CA LEU A 179 -6.50 -10.61 -6.36
C LEU A 179 -6.13 -10.14 -7.77
N ILE A 180 -5.14 -10.75 -8.43
CA ILE A 180 -4.74 -10.41 -9.81
C ILE A 180 -5.92 -10.57 -10.79
N GLU A 181 -6.80 -11.54 -10.56
CA GLU A 181 -8.01 -11.72 -11.37
C GLU A 181 -9.18 -10.80 -10.98
N SER A 182 -9.07 -10.12 -9.84
CA SER A 182 -10.07 -9.14 -9.40
C SER A 182 -10.03 -7.85 -10.24
N PRO A 183 -11.11 -7.04 -10.22
CA PRO A 183 -11.16 -5.78 -10.95
C PRO A 183 -10.03 -4.79 -10.63
N ILE A 184 -9.45 -4.85 -9.43
CA ILE A 184 -8.41 -3.91 -8.98
C ILE A 184 -7.14 -4.04 -9.83
N PHE A 185 -6.82 -5.25 -10.28
CA PHE A 185 -5.66 -5.53 -11.15
C PHE A 185 -6.04 -5.64 -12.64
N THR A 186 -7.17 -5.08 -13.06
CA THR A 186 -7.54 -5.05 -14.49
C THR A 186 -6.47 -4.37 -15.35
N PHE A 187 -5.87 -3.28 -14.87
CA PHE A 187 -4.79 -2.59 -15.58
C PHE A 187 -3.58 -3.52 -15.85
N LEU A 188 -3.18 -4.30 -14.84
CA LEU A 188 -2.07 -5.25 -14.94
C LEU A 188 -2.36 -6.32 -15.98
N ARG A 189 -3.59 -6.88 -15.99
CA ARG A 189 -3.99 -7.87 -17.00
C ARG A 189 -4.02 -7.29 -18.41
N LEU A 190 -4.40 -6.03 -18.57
CA LEU A 190 -4.33 -5.34 -19.87
C LEU A 190 -2.87 -5.11 -20.31
N GLN A 191 -1.96 -4.82 -19.38
CA GLN A 191 -0.54 -4.65 -19.67
C GLN A 191 0.13 -5.96 -20.12
N LEU A 192 -0.40 -7.13 -19.75
CA LEU A 192 0.07 -8.41 -20.29
C LEU A 192 -0.09 -8.54 -21.81
N LEU A 193 -0.95 -7.73 -22.44
CA LEU A 193 -1.07 -7.68 -23.91
C LEU A 193 0.18 -7.07 -24.59
N SER A 194 0.99 -6.31 -23.85
CA SER A 194 2.19 -5.62 -24.36
C SER A 194 3.47 -6.08 -23.64
N PRO A 195 3.83 -7.36 -23.75
CA PRO A 195 4.91 -7.93 -22.96
C PRO A 195 6.32 -7.49 -23.37
N ASN A 196 6.52 -6.98 -24.59
CA ASN A 196 7.77 -6.31 -24.96
C ASN A 196 7.96 -5.01 -24.14
N GLN A 197 6.87 -4.37 -23.72
CA GLN A 197 6.88 -3.19 -22.87
C GLN A 197 6.99 -3.57 -21.38
N TYR A 198 6.39 -4.70 -20.97
CA TYR A 198 6.35 -5.16 -19.58
C TYR A 198 6.97 -6.56 -19.39
N PRO A 199 8.24 -6.80 -19.75
CA PRO A 199 8.85 -8.13 -19.67
C PRO A 199 8.94 -8.62 -18.22
N ASN A 200 9.24 -7.73 -17.28
CA ASN A 200 9.31 -8.06 -15.86
C ASN A 200 7.95 -8.44 -15.26
N LEU A 201 6.85 -7.90 -15.80
CA LEU A 201 5.51 -8.30 -15.37
C LEU A 201 5.25 -9.75 -15.76
N VAL A 202 5.54 -10.12 -17.01
CA VAL A 202 5.43 -11.50 -17.49
C VAL A 202 6.31 -12.44 -16.67
N GLN A 203 7.56 -12.07 -16.42
CA GLN A 203 8.47 -12.83 -15.58
C GLN A 203 7.92 -13.01 -14.15
N THR A 204 7.36 -11.96 -13.55
CA THR A 204 6.73 -12.03 -12.23
C THR A 204 5.55 -13.00 -12.24
N MET A 205 4.66 -12.92 -13.25
CA MET A 205 3.50 -13.81 -13.35
C MET A 205 3.91 -15.28 -13.51
N TYR A 206 4.86 -15.59 -14.39
CA TYR A 206 5.38 -16.96 -14.51
C TYR A 206 6.14 -17.41 -13.26
N GLY A 207 6.87 -16.52 -12.61
CA GLY A 207 7.54 -16.81 -11.34
C GLY A 207 6.54 -17.20 -10.25
N LEU A 208 5.45 -16.44 -10.09
CA LEU A 208 4.36 -16.79 -9.19
C LEU A 208 3.70 -18.12 -9.58
N LEU A 209 3.49 -18.35 -10.87
CA LEU A 209 2.94 -19.62 -11.36
C LEU A 209 3.82 -20.82 -10.99
N MET A 210 5.15 -20.67 -11.04
CA MET A 210 6.10 -21.73 -10.67
C MET A 210 6.19 -21.98 -9.16
N LEU A 211 5.77 -21.02 -8.33
CA LEU A 211 5.69 -21.21 -6.87
C LEU A 211 4.44 -21.99 -6.45
N LEU A 212 3.38 -21.93 -7.24
CA LEU A 212 2.09 -22.52 -6.89
C LEU A 212 2.09 -24.05 -7.06
N PRO A 213 1.49 -24.79 -6.12
CA PRO A 213 1.03 -26.15 -6.39
C PRO A 213 -0.10 -26.13 -7.43
N GLN A 214 -0.53 -27.29 -7.95
CA GLN A 214 -1.62 -27.41 -8.92
C GLN A 214 -3.01 -27.11 -8.30
N THR A 215 -3.20 -25.89 -7.81
CA THR A 215 -4.44 -25.36 -7.22
C THR A 215 -5.29 -24.66 -8.28
N ASN A 216 -6.51 -24.29 -7.92
CA ASN A 216 -7.36 -23.43 -8.77
C ASN A 216 -6.68 -22.10 -9.12
N ALA A 217 -5.82 -21.56 -8.25
CA ALA A 217 -5.07 -20.36 -8.53
C ALA A 217 -4.04 -20.60 -9.65
N PHE A 218 -3.32 -21.73 -9.59
CA PHE A 218 -2.44 -22.14 -10.69
C PHE A 218 -3.21 -22.24 -12.00
N GLU A 219 -4.35 -22.94 -12.02
CA GLU A 219 -5.16 -23.09 -13.24
C GLU A 219 -5.64 -21.73 -13.78
N SER A 220 -6.09 -20.84 -12.89
CA SER A 220 -6.55 -19.51 -13.25
C SER A 220 -5.44 -18.66 -13.87
N LEU A 221 -4.28 -18.60 -13.22
CA LEU A 221 -3.13 -17.84 -13.71
C LEU A 221 -2.55 -18.46 -15.00
N ASN A 222 -2.46 -19.79 -15.08
CA ASN A 222 -2.01 -20.48 -16.28
C ASN A 222 -2.95 -20.22 -17.45
N GLY A 223 -4.27 -20.26 -17.23
CA GLY A 223 -5.27 -19.93 -18.23
C GLY A 223 -5.16 -18.49 -18.72
N ARG A 224 -4.93 -17.53 -17.80
CA ARG A 224 -4.68 -16.12 -18.13
C ARG A 224 -3.46 -15.97 -19.01
N LEU A 225 -2.32 -16.55 -18.61
CA LEU A 225 -1.06 -16.45 -19.35
C LEU A 225 -1.12 -17.17 -20.70
N SER A 226 -1.85 -18.29 -20.79
CA SER A 226 -2.07 -19.02 -22.05
C SER A 226 -2.99 -18.27 -23.03
N SER A 227 -3.87 -17.40 -22.52
CA SER A 227 -4.77 -16.58 -23.33
C SER A 227 -4.09 -15.33 -23.89
N VAL A 228 -2.97 -14.92 -23.30
CA VAL A 228 -2.11 -13.88 -23.87
C VAL A 228 -1.40 -14.49 -25.08
N PRO A 229 -1.41 -13.84 -26.25
CA PRO A 229 -0.74 -14.36 -27.44
C PRO A 229 0.68 -14.79 -27.07
N ILE A 230 0.99 -16.07 -27.26
CA ILE A 230 2.33 -16.62 -26.97
C ILE A 230 3.34 -15.71 -27.65
N LEU A 231 4.18 -15.10 -26.84
CA LEU A 231 5.28 -14.29 -27.31
C LEU A 231 6.25 -15.14 -28.09
N THR A 232 6.13 -15.03 -29.40
CA THR A 232 7.20 -15.31 -30.33
C THR A 232 8.38 -14.34 -30.17
N THR A 233 8.38 -13.43 -29.18
CA THR A 233 9.37 -12.35 -29.06
C THR A 233 10.32 -12.44 -27.85
N LEU A 234 10.53 -13.62 -27.26
CA LEU A 234 11.73 -13.85 -26.42
C LEU A 234 12.94 -14.33 -27.24
N SER A 235 12.79 -14.57 -28.55
CA SER A 235 13.88 -15.06 -29.43
C SER A 235 14.31 -14.10 -30.55
N GLU A 236 13.58 -13.03 -30.85
CA GLU A 236 13.89 -12.20 -32.03
C GLU A 236 14.87 -11.02 -31.79
N ASN A 237 15.19 -10.65 -30.55
CA ASN A 237 16.08 -9.51 -30.28
C ASN A 237 17.55 -9.87 -29.94
N LYS A 238 18.01 -11.07 -30.29
CA LYS A 238 19.45 -11.46 -30.21
C LYS A 238 20.15 -11.64 -31.57
N LYS A 239 19.58 -11.13 -32.66
CA LYS A 239 20.26 -11.07 -33.97
C LYS A 239 20.23 -9.66 -34.54
N LYS A 240 21.06 -8.78 -33.99
CA LYS A 240 21.67 -7.66 -34.71
C LYS A 240 23.12 -7.57 -34.30
#